data_AF-K9Z263-F1
#
_entry.id   AF-K9Z263-F1
#
_cell.length_a   1.000
_cell.length_b   1.000
_cell.length_c   1.000
_cell.angle_alpha   90.00
_cell.angle_beta   90.00
_cell.angle_gamma   90.00
#
_symmetry.space_group_name_H-M   'P 1'
#
loop_
_entity.id
_entity.type
_entity.pdbx_description
1 polymer ?
#
loop_
_entity_poly.entity_id
_entity_poly.type
_entity_poly.pdbx_seq_one_letter_code
_entity_poly.pdbx_strand_id
1 'polypeptide(L)' 'MFYYPQREQAIKIQQTLETVYKGVNGEYYAGEQAWNFIRNRTGFDLKQILIDIADQKTPEKS' A
#
# COMPACT_ATOMS: atom_id res chain seq x y z
N MET A 1 1.16 3.63 -3.26
CA MET A 1 1.94 3.56 -1.99
C MET A 1 1.38 2.45 -1.11
N PHE A 2 2.18 1.52 -0.58
CA PHE A 2 1.65 0.42 0.24
C PHE A 2 1.22 0.81 1.67
N TYR A 3 1.66 1.97 2.14
CA TYR A 3 1.30 2.53 3.44
C TYR A 3 0.78 3.96 3.27
N TYR A 4 -0.23 4.33 4.06
CA TYR A 4 -0.76 5.69 4.08
C TYR A 4 -0.09 6.50 5.19
N PRO A 5 0.42 7.71 4.91
CA PRO A 5 1.14 8.49 5.92
C PRO A 5 0.22 8.90 7.07
N GLN A 6 0.80 8.99 8.27
CA GLN A 6 0.10 9.49 9.47
C GLN A 6 0.34 10.99 9.72
N ARG A 7 1.38 11.58 9.11
CA ARG A 7 1.68 13.01 9.27
C ARG A 7 0.73 13.84 8.41
N GLU A 8 0.10 14.85 9.01
CA GLU A 8 -0.90 15.69 8.34
C GLU A 8 -0.40 16.30 7.02
N GLN A 9 0.83 16.82 7.00
CA GLN A 9 1.43 17.38 5.78
C GLN A 9 1.57 16.32 4.66
N ALA A 10 1.99 15.12 5.02
CA ALA A 10 2.15 14.03 4.06
C ALA A 10 0.79 13.52 3.55
N ILE A 11 -0.25 13.54 4.39
CA ILE A 11 -1.63 13.24 3.99
C ILE A 11 -2.09 14.24 2.91
N LYS A 12 -1.86 15.53 3.11
CA LYS A 12 -2.20 16.57 2.13
C LYS A 12 -1.49 16.34 0.78
N ILE A 13 -0.21 15.97 0.82
CA ILE A 13 0.55 15.63 -0.40
C ILE A 13 -0.07 14.43 -1.12
N GLN A 14 -0.45 13.38 -0.40
CA GLN A 14 -1.10 12.19 -0.98
C GLN A 14 -2.45 12.53 -1.63
N GLN A 15 -3.27 13.38 -1.01
CA GLN A 15 -4.54 13.86 -1.56
C GLN A 15 -4.35 14.67 -2.84
N THR A 16 -3.33 15.54 -2.89
CA THR A 16 -2.97 16.28 -4.11
C THR A 16 -2.55 15.33 -5.22
N LEU A 17 -1.70 14.33 -4.92
CA LEU A 17 -1.31 13.32 -5.91
C LEU A 17 -2.52 12.58 -6.45
N GLU A 18 -3.40 12.08 -5.58
CA GLU A 18 -4.63 11.40 -5.98
C GLU A 18 -5.47 12.23 -6.96
N THR A 19 -5.64 13.51 -6.66
CA THR A 19 -6.39 14.46 -7.50
C THR A 19 -5.73 14.63 -8.87
N VAL A 20 -4.40 14.81 -8.90
CA VAL A 20 -3.63 14.98 -10.14
C VAL A 20 -3.73 13.74 -11.03
N TYR A 21 -3.52 12.54 -10.47
CA TYR A 21 -3.59 11.30 -11.24
C TYR A 21 -4.98 11.07 -11.80
N LYS A 22 -6.03 11.23 -10.98
CA LYS A 22 -7.42 11.07 -11.44
C LYS A 22 -7.81 12.12 -12.48
N GLY A 23 -7.30 13.34 -12.37
CA GLY A 23 -7.54 14.43 -13.31
C GLY A 23 -7.02 14.18 -14.72
N VAL A 24 -6.06 13.27 -14.89
CA VAL A 24 -5.50 12.87 -16.20
C VAL A 24 -5.93 11.45 -16.61
N ASN A 25 -7.05 10.95 -16.06
CA ASN A 25 -7.54 9.57 -16.22
C ASN A 25 -6.52 8.50 -15.79
N GLY A 26 -5.57 8.87 -14.92
CA GLY A 26 -4.64 7.95 -14.30
C GLY A 26 -5.24 7.29 -13.07
N GLU A 27 -4.56 6.24 -12.61
CA GLU A 27 -4.96 5.49 -11.42
C GLU A 27 -4.11 5.88 -10.22
N TYR A 28 -4.73 5.93 -9.04
CA TYR A 28 -4.04 6.18 -7.78
C TYR A 28 -4.51 5.18 -6.74
N TYR A 29 -3.55 4.47 -6.13
CA TYR A 29 -3.81 3.48 -5.09
C TYR A 29 -2.86 3.68 -3.91
N ALA A 30 -3.42 3.73 -2.71
CA ALA A 30 -2.66 3.85 -1.47
C ALA A 30 -3.20 2.93 -0.37
N GLY A 31 -2.32 2.53 0.56
CA GLY A 31 -2.68 1.64 1.67
C GLY A 31 -3.23 0.29 1.16
N GLU A 32 -4.35 -0.15 1.72
CA GLU A 32 -5.03 -1.40 1.32
C GLU A 32 -5.38 -1.44 -0.17
N GLN A 33 -5.72 -0.31 -0.78
CA GLN A 33 -6.03 -0.28 -2.21
C GLN A 33 -4.83 -0.64 -3.07
N ALA A 34 -3.61 -0.27 -2.65
CA ALA A 34 -2.39 -0.63 -3.37
C ALA A 34 -2.09 -2.14 -3.25
N TRP A 35 -2.34 -2.74 -2.08
CA TRP A 35 -2.21 -4.18 -1.89
C TRP A 35 -3.24 -4.96 -2.72
N ASN A 36 -4.50 -4.51 -2.69
CA ASN A 36 -5.57 -5.10 -3.48
C ASN A 36 -5.31 -4.97 -4.98
N PHE A 37 -4.76 -3.85 -5.45
CA PHE A 37 -4.36 -3.69 -6.85
C PHE A 37 -3.36 -4.77 -7.27
N ILE A 38 -2.29 -5.00 -6.49
CA ILE A 38 -1.30 -6.05 -6.79
C ILE A 38 -1.96 -7.44 -6.80
N ARG A 39 -2.80 -7.73 -5.80
CA ARG A 39 -3.50 -9.01 -5.70
C ARG A 39 -4.38 -9.24 -6.92
N ASN A 40 -5.19 -8.26 -7.30
CA ASN A 40 -6.11 -8.37 -8.44
C ASN A 40 -5.35 -8.43 -9.78
N ARG A 41 -4.23 -7.71 -9.89
CA ARG A 41 -3.45 -7.63 -11.13
C ARG A 41 -2.60 -8.87 -11.38
N THR A 42 -2.07 -9.49 -10.32
CA THR A 42 -1.08 -10.56 -10.42
C THR A 42 -1.59 -11.92 -9.95
N GLY A 43 -2.68 -11.95 -9.18
CA GLY A 43 -3.19 -13.15 -8.51
C GLY A 43 -2.46 -13.49 -7.20
N PHE A 44 -1.39 -12.75 -6.86
CA PHE A 44 -0.59 -13.02 -5.66
C PHE A 44 -0.91 -12.04 -4.53
N ASP A 45 -1.15 -12.59 -3.34
CA ASP A 45 -1.29 -11.81 -2.12
C ASP A 45 0.07 -11.42 -1.53
N LEU A 46 0.74 -10.46 -2.18
CA LEU A 46 2.09 -10.03 -1.79
C LEU A 46 2.17 -9.57 -0.33
N LYS A 47 1.10 -8.94 0.20
CA LYS A 47 1.05 -8.49 1.59
C LYS A 47 1.19 -9.68 2.54
N GLN A 48 0.40 -10.73 2.31
CA GLN A 48 0.43 -11.92 3.15
C GLN A 48 1.76 -12.65 3.05
N ILE A 49 2.31 -12.80 1.84
CA ILE A 49 3.62 -13.42 1.63
C ILE A 49 4.72 -12.71 2.46
N LEU A 50 4.71 -11.38 2.49
CA LEU A 50 5.68 -10.61 3.28
C LEU A 50 5.46 -10.76 4.80
N ILE A 51 4.20 -10.85 5.25
CA ILE A 51 3.86 -11.13 6.66
C ILE A 51 4.38 -12.51 7.05
N ASP A 52 4.09 -13.55 6.25
CA ASP A 52 4.53 -14.92 6.51
C ASP A 52 6.06 -15.01 6.61
N ILE A 53 6.79 -14.30 5.73
CA ILE A 53 8.25 -14.22 5.78
C ILE A 53 8.74 -13.49 7.05
N ALA A 54 8.07 -12.42 7.46
CA ALA A 54 8.44 -11.67 8.65
C ALA A 54 8.21 -12.49 9.93
N ASP A 55 7.09 -13.22 10.00
CA ASP A 55 6.74 -14.09 11.11
C ASP A 55 7.74 -15.26 11.22
N GLN A 56 8.15 -15.85 10.10
CA GLN A 56 9.19 -16.89 10.08
C GLN A 56 10.58 -16.40 10.52
N LYS A 57 10.89 -15.12 10.31
CA LYS A 57 12.21 -14.53 10.63
C LYS A 57 12.29 -13.91 12.02
N THR A 58 11.15 -13.74 12.69
CA THR A 58 11.12 -13.20 14.05
C THR A 58 11.12 -14.38 15.03
N PRO A 59 12.23 -14.70 15.71
CA PRO A 59 12.21 -15.71 16.76
C PRO A 59 11.16 -15.29 17.79
N GLU A 60 10.37 -16.25 18.29
CA GLU A 60 9.33 -16.02 19.29
C GLU A 60 9.86 -15.06 20.36
N LYS A 61 9.12 -13.97 20.61
CA LYS A 61 9.39 -13.10 21.75
C LYS A 61 9.23 -13.95 23.01
N SER A 62 10.34 -14.51 23.49
CA SER A 62 10.46 -15.20 24.79
C SER A 62 10.28 -14.21 25.93
#